data_AF-A0A955IZE8-F1
#
_entry.id   AF-A0A955IZE8-F1
#
_cell.length_a   1.000
_cell.length_b   1.000
_cell.length_c   1.000
_cell.angle_alpha   90.00
_cell.angle_beta   90.00
_cell.angle_gamma   90.00
#
_symmetry.space_group_name_H-M   'P 1'
#
loop_
_entity.id
_entity.type
_entity.pdbx_description
1 polymer ?
#
loop_
_entity_poly.entity_id
_entity_poly.type
_entity_poly.pdbx_seq_one_letter_code
_entity_poly.pdbx_strand_id
1 'polypeptide(L)'
;MRPIGEPPTPSQLNEDERMALRNARTICVALIVGVAMFGGIIGGVSMNGGVPFSWPPTLTHVPRQVLMIAALSGVLLLAAIPAVVVVRKLMLARAVDPSTGRMDPSTFVTANIVTMAMLEGPALVALVSCLMGKSLWPGGVVALVAVVVMIAFVPRASQFRAAGGGASGSGGQIYGYREPEKWE
;
A
#
# COMPACT_ATOMS: atom_id res chain seq x y z
N MET A 1 21.00 -27.34 6.06
CA MET A 1 20.71 -27.43 4.62
C MET A 1 19.74 -28.57 4.43
N ARG A 2 18.54 -28.31 3.91
CA ARG A 2 17.52 -29.35 3.69
C ARG A 2 17.71 -30.03 2.34
N PRO A 3 17.34 -31.31 2.21
CA PRO A 3 17.28 -31.99 0.92
C PRO A 3 16.28 -31.27 0.01
N ILE A 4 16.73 -30.97 -1.21
CA ILE A 4 15.94 -30.34 -2.25
C ILE A 4 14.93 -31.38 -2.73
N GLY A 5 13.64 -31.26 -2.36
CA GLY A 5 12.58 -32.12 -2.88
C GLY A 5 11.44 -32.48 -1.91
N GLU A 6 11.59 -32.27 -0.60
CA GLU A 6 10.48 -32.53 0.33
C GLU A 6 9.47 -31.37 0.34
N PRO A 7 8.16 -31.66 0.18
CA PRO A 7 7.13 -30.63 0.28
C PRO A 7 7.13 -30.02 1.69
N PRO A 8 6.99 -28.69 1.84
CA PRO A 8 7.01 -28.03 3.14
C PRO A 8 5.88 -28.53 4.03
N THR A 9 6.16 -28.73 5.32
CA THR A 9 5.16 -29.21 6.28
C THR A 9 4.12 -28.12 6.57
N PRO A 10 2.88 -28.47 6.98
CA PRO A 10 1.80 -27.51 7.19
C PRO A 10 2.12 -26.41 8.23
N SER A 11 2.95 -26.72 9.21
CA SER A 11 3.40 -25.75 10.21
C SER A 11 4.31 -24.67 9.62
N GLN A 12 5.16 -25.05 8.66
CA GLN A 12 6.12 -24.14 8.01
C GLN A 12 5.43 -23.19 7.03
N LEU A 13 4.48 -23.71 6.26
CA LEU A 13 3.66 -22.88 5.36
C LEU A 13 2.92 -21.77 6.12
N ASN A 14 2.31 -22.12 7.26
CA ASN A 14 1.65 -21.14 8.12
C ASN A 14 2.63 -20.10 8.69
N GLU A 15 3.89 -20.49 8.90
CA GLU A 15 4.94 -19.58 9.37
C GLU A 15 5.38 -18.63 8.26
N ASP A 16 5.62 -19.14 7.05
CA ASP A 16 6.01 -18.36 5.87
C ASP A 16 4.96 -17.31 5.50
N GLU A 17 3.67 -17.67 5.52
CA GLU A 17 2.56 -16.72 5.30
C GLU A 17 2.53 -15.61 6.36
N ARG A 18 2.74 -15.96 7.63
CA ARG A 18 2.79 -14.99 8.73
C ARG A 18 4.00 -14.07 8.59
N MET A 19 5.15 -14.62 8.23
CA MET A 19 6.36 -13.84 7.99
C MET A 19 6.18 -12.89 6.80
N ALA A 20 5.60 -13.36 5.70
CA ALA A 20 5.33 -12.55 4.52
C ALA A 20 4.33 -11.42 4.80
N LEU A 21 3.23 -11.71 5.51
CA LEU A 21 2.26 -10.69 5.90
C LEU A 21 2.91 -9.65 6.85
N ARG A 22 3.68 -10.10 7.84
CA ARG A 22 4.39 -9.21 8.76
C ARG A 22 5.36 -8.31 7.99
N ASN A 23 6.15 -8.89 7.09
CA ASN A 23 7.11 -8.16 6.28
C ASN A 23 6.42 -7.11 5.38
N ALA A 24 5.37 -7.52 4.65
CA ALA A 24 4.59 -6.61 3.81
C ALA A 24 4.00 -5.44 4.64
N ARG A 25 3.46 -5.72 5.83
CA ARG A 25 2.95 -4.68 6.74
C ARG A 25 4.03 -3.73 7.19
N THR A 26 5.18 -4.25 7.66
CA THR A 26 6.30 -3.43 8.10
C THR A 26 6.75 -2.49 7.00
N ILE A 27 6.92 -2.99 5.77
CA ILE A 27 7.33 -2.17 4.62
C ILE A 27 6.27 -1.12 4.30
N CYS A 28 4.99 -1.49 4.23
CA CYS A 28 3.91 -0.55 3.94
C CYS A 28 3.81 0.56 4.99
N VAL A 29 3.97 0.21 6.28
CA VAL A 29 4.00 1.20 7.37
C VAL A 29 5.23 2.09 7.26
N ALA A 30 6.40 1.54 6.90
CA ALA A 30 7.61 2.32 6.71
C ALA A 30 7.43 3.40 5.62
N LEU A 31 6.75 3.07 4.50
CA LEU A 31 6.44 4.03 3.44
C LEU A 31 5.50 5.14 3.94
N ILE A 32 4.44 4.79 4.68
CA ILE A 32 3.52 5.77 5.28
C ILE A 32 4.27 6.70 6.24
N VAL A 33 5.11 6.13 7.11
CA VAL A 33 5.94 6.89 8.05
C VAL A 33 6.94 7.78 7.32
N GLY A 34 7.51 7.32 6.20
CA GLY A 34 8.39 8.10 5.34
C GLY A 34 7.72 9.37 4.81
N VAL A 35 6.52 9.24 4.25
CA VAL A 35 5.71 10.40 3.79
C VAL A 35 5.38 11.33 4.96
N ALA A 36 4.98 10.77 6.11
CA ALA A 36 4.66 11.56 7.31
C ALA A 36 5.88 12.32 7.87
N MET A 37 7.05 11.67 7.95
CA MET A 37 8.30 12.30 8.37
C MET A 37 8.70 13.41 7.40
N PHE A 38 8.62 13.17 6.10
CA PHE A 38 8.94 14.18 5.09
C PHE A 38 8.00 15.39 5.20
N GLY A 39 6.69 15.14 5.41
CA GLY A 39 5.71 16.19 5.70
C GLY A 39 6.03 16.96 6.99
N GLY A 40 6.45 16.26 8.04
CA GLY A 40 6.89 16.86 9.30
C GLY A 40 8.12 17.76 9.16
N ILE A 41 9.12 17.33 8.37
CA ILE A 41 10.30 18.14 8.04
C ILE A 41 9.90 19.40 7.29
N ILE A 42 9.07 19.29 6.25
CA ILE A 42 8.59 20.44 5.47
C ILE A 42 7.78 21.39 6.37
N GLY A 43 6.94 20.84 7.25
CA GLY A 43 6.20 21.61 8.25
C GLY A 43 7.14 22.38 9.17
N GLY A 44 8.12 21.71 9.78
CA GLY A 44 9.09 22.33 10.69
C GLY A 44 9.95 23.40 10.01
N VAL A 45 10.42 23.15 8.79
CA VAL A 45 11.16 24.14 7.99
C VAL A 45 10.28 25.35 7.64
N SER A 46 9.01 25.11 7.29
CA SER A 46 8.07 26.19 6.97
C SER A 46 7.78 27.06 8.20
N MET A 47 7.59 26.45 9.38
CA MET A 47 7.32 27.16 10.63
C MET A 47 8.53 27.96 11.14
N ASN A 48 9.75 27.45 10.97
CA ASN A 48 10.98 28.17 11.35
C ASN A 48 11.36 29.26 10.34
N GLY A 49 10.92 29.16 9.08
CA GLY A 49 11.17 30.15 8.02
C GLY A 49 10.24 31.36 8.04
N GLY A 50 9.37 31.50 9.05
CA GLY A 50 8.38 32.59 9.14
C GLY A 50 7.23 32.48 8.14
N VAL A 51 7.00 31.28 7.60
CA VAL A 51 5.94 31.05 6.63
C VAL A 51 4.61 30.85 7.38
N PRO A 52 3.62 31.74 7.22
CA PRO A 52 2.39 31.62 7.99
C PRO A 52 1.59 30.41 7.53
N PHE A 53 1.50 29.39 8.37
CA PHE A 53 0.34 28.51 8.37
C PHE A 53 -0.87 29.36 8.79
N SER A 54 -1.49 30.03 7.81
CA SER A 54 -2.69 30.81 8.02
C SER A 54 -3.91 29.90 7.82
N TRP A 55 -4.75 29.87 8.86
CA TRP A 55 -6.08 29.29 8.80
C TRP A 55 -7.10 30.42 9.00
N PRO A 56 -8.09 30.62 8.10
CA PRO A 56 -8.43 29.80 6.95
C PRO A 56 -7.42 29.93 5.78
N PRO A 57 -7.36 28.94 4.88
CA PRO A 57 -6.45 28.94 3.74
C PRO A 57 -6.72 30.08 2.77
N THR A 58 -5.89 31.11 2.80
CA THR A 58 -5.90 32.14 1.76
C THR A 58 -5.07 31.68 0.56
N LEU A 59 -5.74 31.08 -0.43
CA LEU A 59 -5.12 30.68 -1.71
C LEU A 59 -4.63 31.89 -2.53
N THR A 60 -5.04 33.10 -2.16
CA THR A 60 -4.75 34.37 -2.84
C THR A 60 -3.27 34.74 -2.90
N HIS A 61 -2.44 34.17 -2.02
CA HIS A 61 -1.00 34.45 -1.97
C HIS A 61 -0.13 33.26 -2.40
N VAL A 62 -0.74 32.17 -2.87
CA VAL A 62 0.01 30.99 -3.31
C VAL A 62 0.45 31.18 -4.76
N PRO A 63 1.75 31.02 -5.10
CA PRO A 63 2.21 31.10 -6.47
C PRO A 63 1.45 30.15 -7.40
N ARG A 64 1.09 30.61 -8.60
CA ARG A 64 0.32 29.80 -9.57
C ARG A 64 0.98 28.45 -9.88
N GLN A 65 2.31 28.41 -9.94
CA GLN A 65 3.07 27.18 -10.16
C GLN A 65 2.83 26.14 -9.06
N VAL A 66 2.73 26.57 -7.81
CA VAL A 66 2.49 25.70 -6.64
C VAL A 66 1.08 25.11 -6.72
N LEU A 67 0.10 25.95 -7.07
CA LEU A 67 -1.27 25.48 -7.32
C LEU A 67 -1.33 24.47 -8.46
N MET A 68 -0.58 24.68 -9.54
CA MET A 68 -0.52 23.74 -10.66
C MET A 68 0.12 22.41 -10.28
N ILE A 69 1.23 22.42 -9.53
CA ILE A 69 1.88 21.18 -9.08
C ILE A 69 0.99 20.41 -8.10
N ALA A 70 0.35 21.12 -7.16
CA ALA A 70 -0.58 20.50 -6.22
C ALA A 70 -1.85 19.97 -6.91
N ALA A 71 -2.37 20.67 -7.92
CA ALA A 71 -3.48 20.18 -8.71
C ALA A 71 -3.07 18.94 -9.52
N LEU A 72 -1.88 18.96 -10.14
CA LEU A 72 -1.34 17.82 -10.88
C LEU A 72 -1.14 16.61 -9.97
N SER A 73 -0.57 16.79 -8.77
CA SER A 73 -0.43 15.70 -7.81
C SER A 73 -1.77 15.17 -7.32
N GLY A 74 -2.77 16.05 -7.14
CA GLY A 74 -4.14 15.65 -6.85
C GLY A 74 -4.75 14.79 -7.97
N VAL A 75 -4.58 15.19 -9.23
CA VAL A 75 -5.04 14.42 -10.40
C VAL A 75 -4.30 13.08 -10.49
N LEU A 76 -2.98 13.08 -10.27
CA LEU A 76 -2.19 11.84 -10.24
C LEU A 76 -2.65 10.91 -9.12
N LEU A 77 -2.97 11.44 -7.94
CA LEU A 77 -3.51 10.64 -6.84
C LEU A 77 -4.88 10.04 -7.19
N LEU A 78 -5.78 10.85 -7.76
CA LEU A 78 -7.10 10.38 -8.21
C LEU A 78 -6.99 9.31 -9.29
N ALA A 79 -6.03 9.41 -10.20
CA ALA A 79 -5.75 8.39 -11.22
C ALA A 79 -5.05 7.15 -10.64
N ALA A 80 -4.20 7.33 -9.63
CA ALA A 80 -3.47 6.24 -9.00
C ALA A 80 -4.39 5.30 -8.21
N ILE A 81 -5.45 5.81 -7.56
CA ILE A 81 -6.39 4.98 -6.79
C ILE A 81 -6.99 3.83 -7.61
N PRO A 82 -7.68 4.06 -8.75
CA PRO A 82 -8.22 2.96 -9.56
C PRO A 82 -7.12 2.11 -10.19
N ALA A 83 -6.01 2.72 -10.63
CA ALA A 83 -4.88 1.98 -11.19
C ALA A 83 -4.31 0.97 -10.19
N VAL A 84 -4.13 1.38 -8.94
CA VAL A 84 -3.66 0.54 -7.84
C VAL A 84 -4.63 -0.60 -7.55
N VAL A 85 -5.95 -0.34 -7.55
CA VAL A 85 -6.94 -1.40 -7.38
C VAL A 85 -6.84 -2.45 -8.49
N VAL A 86 -6.69 -2.02 -9.75
CA VAL A 86 -6.56 -2.93 -10.91
C VAL A 86 -5.25 -3.70 -10.87
N VAL A 87 -4.12 -3.00 -10.72
CA VAL A 87 -2.78 -3.61 -10.68
C VAL A 87 -2.69 -4.61 -9.53
N ARG A 88 -3.16 -4.23 -8.33
CA ARG A 88 -3.17 -5.13 -7.18
C ARG A 88 -4.02 -6.38 -7.44
N LYS A 89 -5.22 -6.22 -8.02
CA LYS A 89 -6.05 -7.37 -8.39
C LYS A 89 -5.36 -8.30 -9.39
N LEU A 90 -4.74 -7.73 -10.43
CA LEU A 90 -4.03 -8.51 -11.45
C LEU A 90 -2.81 -9.24 -10.88
N MET A 91 -2.01 -8.58 -10.05
CA MET A 91 -0.84 -9.19 -9.42
C MET A 91 -1.23 -10.27 -8.42
N LEU A 92 -2.26 -10.03 -7.59
CA LEU A 92 -2.73 -11.04 -6.63
C LEU A 92 -3.41 -12.22 -7.33
N ALA A 93 -4.13 -12.01 -8.43
CA ALA A 93 -4.70 -13.11 -9.22
C ALA A 93 -3.60 -14.01 -9.82
N ARG A 94 -2.48 -13.42 -10.25
CA ARG A 94 -1.31 -14.17 -10.73
C ARG A 94 -0.50 -14.83 -9.61
N ALA A 95 -0.67 -14.37 -8.36
CA ALA A 95 0.01 -14.93 -7.20
C ALA A 95 -0.63 -16.24 -6.72
N VAL A 96 -1.85 -16.56 -7.18
CA VAL A 96 -2.53 -17.80 -6.81
C VAL A 96 -2.10 -18.91 -7.76
N ASP A 97 -1.49 -19.94 -7.21
CA ASP A 97 -1.15 -21.16 -7.93
C ASP A 97 -2.45 -21.90 -8.31
N PRO A 98 -2.72 -22.12 -9.61
CA PRO A 98 -3.94 -22.80 -10.06
C PRO A 98 -4.08 -24.23 -9.55
N SER A 99 -2.95 -24.90 -9.25
CA SER A 99 -2.93 -26.32 -8.89
C SER A 99 -3.21 -26.55 -7.40
N THR A 100 -2.72 -25.65 -6.55
CA THR A 100 -2.85 -25.75 -5.09
C THR A 100 -3.84 -24.75 -4.50
N GLY A 101 -4.28 -23.78 -5.29
CA GLY A 101 -5.09 -22.65 -4.85
C GLY A 101 -4.36 -21.73 -3.87
N ARG A 102 -3.04 -21.90 -3.68
CA ARG A 102 -2.27 -21.18 -2.67
C ARG A 102 -1.68 -19.90 -3.23
N MET A 103 -1.55 -18.91 -2.36
CA MET A 103 -0.94 -17.63 -2.71
C MET A 103 0.57 -17.67 -2.45
N ASP A 104 1.36 -17.35 -3.48
CA ASP A 104 2.80 -17.19 -3.34
C ASP A 104 3.11 -15.97 -2.44
N PRO A 105 3.78 -16.17 -1.30
CA PRO A 105 4.09 -15.09 -0.35
C PRO A 105 4.97 -14.00 -0.95
N SER A 106 5.88 -14.34 -1.86
CA SER A 106 6.81 -13.38 -2.45
C SER A 106 6.10 -12.41 -3.41
N THR A 107 5.21 -12.95 -4.24
CA THR A 107 4.35 -12.15 -5.13
C THR A 107 3.34 -11.32 -4.34
N PHE A 108 2.78 -11.85 -3.24
CA PHE A 108 1.93 -11.06 -2.34
C PHE A 108 2.65 -9.84 -1.76
N VAL A 109 3.85 -10.02 -1.20
CA VAL A 109 4.65 -8.92 -0.66
C VAL A 109 4.90 -7.88 -1.75
N THR A 110 5.34 -8.32 -2.93
CA THR A 110 5.66 -7.46 -4.06
C THR A 110 4.44 -6.64 -4.53
N ALA A 111 3.28 -7.29 -4.68
CA ALA A 111 2.04 -6.61 -5.09
C ALA A 111 1.65 -5.48 -4.12
N ASN A 112 1.81 -5.69 -2.82
CA ASN A 112 1.50 -4.67 -1.81
C ASN A 112 2.54 -3.54 -1.78
N ILE A 113 3.83 -3.83 -1.99
CA ILE A 113 4.86 -2.81 -2.10
C ILE A 113 4.61 -1.91 -3.31
N VAL A 114 4.36 -2.51 -4.48
CA VAL A 114 4.06 -1.76 -5.72
C VAL A 114 2.82 -0.90 -5.55
N THR A 115 1.76 -1.44 -4.96
CA THR A 115 0.53 -0.72 -4.60
C THR A 115 0.83 0.53 -3.77
N MET A 116 1.66 0.41 -2.73
CA MET A 116 2.01 1.54 -1.89
C MET A 116 2.91 2.55 -2.59
N ALA A 117 3.92 2.10 -3.34
CA ALA A 117 4.82 2.99 -4.08
C ALA A 117 4.08 3.86 -5.10
N MET A 118 3.04 3.31 -5.76
CA MET A 118 2.18 4.07 -6.68
C MET A 118 1.38 5.18 -5.99
N LEU A 119 0.99 4.99 -4.73
CA LEU A 119 0.28 6.01 -3.93
C LEU A 119 1.23 7.02 -3.29
N GLU A 120 2.45 6.59 -2.98
CA GLU A 120 3.50 7.43 -2.41
C GLU A 120 3.97 8.51 -3.39
N GLY A 121 4.14 8.17 -4.67
CA GLY A 121 4.60 9.11 -5.70
C GLY A 121 3.84 10.44 -5.72
N PRO A 122 2.49 10.44 -5.89
CA PRO A 122 1.68 11.65 -5.81
C PRO A 122 1.80 12.40 -4.48
N ALA A 123 1.93 11.69 -3.35
CA ALA A 123 2.12 12.29 -2.04
C ALA A 123 3.43 13.09 -1.96
N LEU A 124 4.54 12.51 -2.44
CA LEU A 124 5.85 13.16 -2.46
C LEU A 124 5.86 14.37 -3.41
N VAL A 125 5.27 14.27 -4.59
CA VAL A 125 5.14 15.40 -5.52
C VAL A 125 4.33 16.54 -4.89
N ALA A 126 3.26 16.20 -4.16
CA ALA A 126 2.48 17.20 -3.43
C ALA A 126 3.31 17.88 -2.33
N LEU A 127 4.09 17.12 -1.56
CA LEU A 127 4.99 17.66 -0.53
C LEU A 127 6.10 18.54 -1.12
N VAL A 128 6.65 18.20 -2.29
CA VAL A 128 7.61 19.04 -3.01
C VAL A 128 6.98 20.39 -3.38
N SER A 129 5.70 20.41 -3.78
CA SER A 129 4.99 21.68 -4.04
C SER A 129 4.94 22.59 -2.80
N CYS A 130 4.81 22.01 -1.60
CA CYS A 130 4.81 22.77 -0.35
C CYS A 130 6.15 23.44 -0.09
N LEU A 131 7.24 22.73 -0.37
CA LEU A 131 8.59 23.23 -0.20
C LEU A 131 8.88 24.40 -1.17
N MET A 132 8.48 24.27 -2.43
CA MET A 132 8.67 25.31 -3.44
C MET A 132 7.83 26.56 -3.17
N GLY A 133 6.59 26.36 -2.71
CA GLY A 133 5.62 27.44 -2.56
C GLY A 133 5.70 28.22 -1.27
N LYS A 134 6.52 27.77 -0.32
CA LYS A 134 6.46 28.23 1.08
C LYS A 134 5.00 28.27 1.53
N SER A 135 4.28 27.18 1.31
CA SER A 135 2.88 27.06 1.71
C SER A 135 2.56 25.59 1.88
N LEU A 136 2.02 25.23 3.05
CA LEU A 136 1.60 23.87 3.31
C LEU A 136 0.25 23.55 2.66
N TRP A 137 -0.46 24.54 2.11
CA TRP A 137 -1.90 24.44 1.98
C TRP A 137 -2.41 23.59 0.80
N PRO A 138 -1.96 23.75 -0.45
CA PRO A 138 -2.51 22.89 -1.49
C PRO A 138 -1.83 21.52 -1.52
N GLY A 139 -0.52 21.44 -1.33
CA GLY A 139 0.22 20.18 -1.36
C GLY A 139 0.04 19.33 -0.09
N GLY A 140 -0.08 19.95 1.09
CA GLY A 140 -0.21 19.22 2.36
C GLY A 140 -1.54 18.49 2.47
N VAL A 141 -2.62 19.06 1.92
CA VAL A 141 -3.92 18.37 1.83
C VAL A 141 -3.83 17.14 0.95
N VAL A 142 -3.23 17.26 -0.24
CA VAL A 142 -3.07 16.12 -1.15
C VAL A 142 -2.20 15.03 -0.52
N ALA A 143 -1.11 15.41 0.16
CA ALA A 143 -0.27 14.46 0.88
C ALA A 143 -1.02 13.76 2.03
N LEU A 144 -1.83 14.50 2.79
CA LEU A 144 -2.66 13.95 3.85
C LEU A 144 -3.68 12.95 3.31
N VAL A 145 -4.38 13.31 2.22
CA VAL A 145 -5.33 12.40 1.55
C VAL A 145 -4.60 11.16 1.06
N ALA A 146 -3.42 11.30 0.46
CA ALA A 146 -2.62 10.15 0.01
C ALA A 146 -2.26 9.22 1.18
N VAL A 147 -1.84 9.77 2.33
CA VAL A 147 -1.55 8.97 3.54
C VAL A 147 -2.80 8.22 4.02
N VAL A 148 -3.96 8.88 4.06
CA VAL A 148 -5.24 8.23 4.45
C VAL A 148 -5.57 7.08 3.50
N VAL A 149 -5.38 7.29 2.19
CA VAL A 149 -5.55 6.23 1.19
C VAL A 149 -4.54 5.10 1.42
N MET A 150 -3.25 5.38 1.61
CA MET A 150 -2.24 4.34 1.89
C MET A 150 -2.61 3.52 3.13
N ILE A 151 -3.09 4.14 4.22
CA ILE A 151 -3.58 3.42 5.42
C ILE A 151 -4.72 2.46 5.07
N ALA A 152 -5.65 2.86 4.19
CA ALA A 152 -6.74 2.01 3.75
C ALA A 152 -6.26 0.77 2.95
N PHE A 153 -5.12 0.87 2.27
CA PHE A 153 -4.55 -0.21 1.46
C PHE A 153 -3.59 -1.14 2.21
N VAL A 154 -3.32 -0.92 3.50
CA VAL A 154 -2.42 -1.75 4.31
C VAL A 154 -2.81 -3.24 4.24
N PRO A 155 -1.85 -4.15 4.00
CA PRO A 155 -2.14 -5.58 3.84
C PRO A 155 -2.78 -6.20 5.09
N ARG A 156 -3.85 -6.97 4.87
CA ARG A 156 -4.64 -7.64 5.92
C ARG A 156 -4.53 -9.16 5.81
N ALA A 157 -4.55 -9.84 6.96
CA ALA A 157 -4.50 -11.30 7.02
C ALA A 157 -5.65 -11.98 6.26
N SER A 158 -6.80 -11.32 6.15
CA SER A 158 -7.94 -11.81 5.37
C SER A 158 -7.64 -11.96 3.87
N GLN A 159 -6.66 -11.23 3.33
CA GLN A 159 -6.32 -11.24 1.90
C GLN A 159 -5.52 -12.49 1.50
N PHE A 160 -4.67 -13.00 2.40
CA PHE A 160 -4.01 -14.30 2.22
C PHE A 160 -5.01 -15.45 2.27
N ARG A 161 -5.94 -15.43 3.25
CA ARG A 161 -6.96 -16.47 3.40
C ARG A 161 -7.99 -16.51 2.26
N ALA A 162 -8.37 -15.36 1.73
CA ALA A 162 -9.33 -15.29 0.62
C ALA A 162 -8.74 -15.84 -0.69
N ALA A 163 -7.41 -15.79 -0.85
CA ALA A 163 -6.73 -16.34 -2.01
C ALA A 163 -6.58 -17.87 -1.96
N GLY A 164 -6.44 -18.43 -0.76
CA GLY A 164 -6.41 -19.88 -0.49
C GLY A 164 -7.75 -20.62 -0.61
N GLY A 165 -8.85 -19.89 -0.88
CA GLY A 165 -10.22 -20.42 -0.83
C GLY A 165 -11.06 -19.93 -1.99
N GLY A 166 -10.49 -19.85 -3.19
CA GLY A 166 -11.16 -19.35 -4.38
C GLY A 166 -12.28 -20.26 -4.89
N ALA A 167 -13.43 -20.27 -4.20
CA ALA A 167 -14.80 -20.45 -4.72
C ALA A 167 -15.74 -20.79 -3.55
N SER A 168 -16.32 -19.77 -2.90
CA SER A 168 -17.65 -19.95 -2.31
C SER A 168 -18.31 -18.60 -2.12
N GLY A 169 -19.19 -18.24 -3.05
CA GLY A 169 -20.36 -17.47 -2.66
C GLY A 169 -21.17 -18.33 -1.70
N SER A 170 -21.64 -17.74 -0.60
CA SER A 170 -22.59 -18.37 0.33
C SER A 170 -22.08 -19.60 1.09
N GLY A 171 -21.96 -19.47 2.41
CA GLY A 171 -21.95 -20.61 3.32
C GLY A 171 -20.57 -21.24 3.53
N GLY A 172 -20.21 -21.42 4.79
CA GLY A 172 -18.86 -21.77 5.20
C GLY A 172 -18.37 -23.13 4.71
N GLN A 173 -17.07 -23.22 4.41
CA GLN A 173 -16.26 -24.36 4.82
C GLN A 173 -14.85 -23.90 5.19
N ILE A 174 -14.46 -24.35 6.38
CA ILE A 174 -13.17 -24.23 7.02
C ILE A 174 -12.30 -25.35 6.43
N TYR A 175 -11.13 -25.01 5.87
CA TYR A 175 -10.01 -25.92 5.55
C TYR A 175 -10.40 -27.35 5.11
N GLY A 176 -10.73 -27.53 3.83
CA GLY A 176 -10.81 -28.86 3.22
C GLY A 176 -9.42 -29.39 2.85
N TYR A 177 -8.76 -30.08 3.77
CA TYR A 177 -7.69 -31.02 3.42
C TYR A 177 -8.39 -32.26 2.83
N ARG A 178 -8.25 -32.50 1.52
CA ARG A 178 -8.65 -33.78 0.93
C ARG A 178 -7.62 -34.81 1.38
N GLU A 179 -7.96 -35.66 2.33
CA GLU A 179 -7.11 -36.80 2.71
C GLU A 179 -6.77 -37.62 1.45
N PRO A 180 -5.52 -38.05 1.26
CA PRO A 180 -5.19 -38.94 0.17
C PRO A 180 -5.94 -40.26 0.37
N GLU A 181 -6.70 -40.67 -0.66
CA GLU A 181 -7.31 -41.99 -0.73
C GLU A 181 -6.26 -43.05 -0.39
N LYS A 182 -6.53 -43.82 0.67
CA LYS A 182 -5.81 -45.05 0.92
C LYS A 182 -6.18 -45.99 -0.21
N TRP A 183 -5.22 -46.27 -1.08
CA TRP A 183 -5.30 -47.39 -2.00
C TRP A 183 -5.14 -48.66 -1.15
N GLU A 184 -6.26 -49.33 -0.88
CA GLU A 184 -6.27 -50.73 -0.42
C GLU A 184 -6.04 -51.68 -1.60
#